data_AF-A0A4U0P5D5-F1
#
_entry.id   AF-A0A4U0P5D5-F1
#
_cell.length_a   1.000
_cell.length_b   1.000
_cell.length_c   1.000
_cell.angle_alpha   90.00
_cell.angle_beta   90.00
_cell.angle_gamma   90.00
#
_symmetry.space_group_name_H-M   'P 1'
#
loop_
_entity.id
_entity.type
_entity.pdbx_description
1 polymer ?
#
loop_
_entity_poly.entity_id
_entity_poly.type
_entity_poly.pdbx_seq_one_letter_code
_entity_poly.pdbx_strand_id
1 'polypeptide(L)'
;MNGGIYQGNEFSSSYFQTNKQYILKLDPIAKDVKKAMKQLVLYFDKSSYQVSEVKVLDNSNGFTRFVFSNHKLNEAIADAVFEL
;
A
#
# COMPACT_ATOMS: atom_id res chain seq x y z
N MET A 1 12.70 15.65 -3.47
CA MET A 1 11.97 14.51 -2.89
C MET A 1 12.36 14.35 -1.43
N ASN A 2 11.51 14.75 -0.49
CA ASN A 2 11.70 14.35 0.90
C ASN A 2 11.03 12.99 1.09
N GLY A 3 11.81 11.93 0.89
CA GLY A 3 11.43 10.58 1.33
C GLY A 3 11.44 10.55 2.84
N GLY A 4 10.35 11.02 3.46
CA GLY A 4 10.14 10.84 4.89
C GLY A 4 10.11 9.35 5.19
N ILE A 5 11.02 8.89 6.05
CA ILE A 5 10.96 7.53 6.58
C ILE A 5 9.62 7.40 7.31
N TYR A 6 8.84 6.38 6.97
CA TYR A 6 7.62 6.05 7.70
C TYR A 6 7.97 5.89 9.19
N GLN A 7 7.47 6.80 10.03
CA GLN A 7 7.84 6.87 11.45
C GLN A 7 7.14 5.79 12.31
N GLY A 8 6.28 4.94 11.74
CA GLY A 8 5.70 3.79 12.46
C GLY A 8 4.49 4.08 13.35
N ASN A 9 4.07 5.34 13.50
CA ASN A 9 3.11 5.72 14.55
C ASN A 9 1.65 5.68 14.09
N GLU A 10 1.41 5.58 12.78
CA GLU A 10 0.08 5.74 12.21
C GLU A 10 -0.63 4.41 12.00
N PHE A 11 0.10 3.30 11.93
CA PHE A 11 -0.47 1.97 11.69
C PHE A 11 0.27 0.90 12.51
N SER A 12 -0.47 -0.11 12.97
CA SER A 12 0.11 -1.38 13.39
C SER A 12 0.14 -2.33 12.21
N SER A 13 1.27 -3.02 12.01
CA SER A 13 1.46 -3.94 10.89
C SER A 13 1.32 -5.39 11.31
N SER A 14 0.76 -6.21 10.41
CA SER A 14 0.81 -7.67 10.49
C SER A 14 1.17 -8.27 9.13
N TYR A 15 1.97 -9.33 9.17
CA TYR A 15 2.56 -9.94 7.98
C TYR A 15 2.04 -11.37 7.82
N PHE A 16 1.64 -11.69 6.60
CA PHE A 16 1.19 -13.02 6.21
C PHE A 16 1.82 -13.41 4.88
N GLN A 17 1.77 -14.68 4.56
CA GLN A 17 2.19 -15.16 3.26
C GLN A 17 1.32 -16.31 2.79
N THR A 18 1.23 -16.45 1.47
CA THR A 18 0.69 -17.61 0.77
C THR A 18 1.79 -18.21 -0.10
N ASN A 19 1.45 -19.23 -0.89
CA ASN A 19 2.37 -19.79 -1.88
C ASN A 19 2.75 -18.77 -2.97
N LYS A 20 1.89 -17.77 -3.24
CA LYS A 20 2.08 -16.81 -4.35
C LYS A 20 2.38 -15.39 -3.90
N GLN A 21 2.02 -15.02 -2.67
CA GLN A 21 2.04 -13.62 -2.25
C GLN A 21 2.62 -13.44 -0.84
N TYR A 22 3.29 -12.30 -0.63
CA TYR A 22 3.41 -11.69 0.70
C TYR A 22 2.27 -10.72 0.92
N ILE A 23 1.76 -10.65 2.14
CA ILE A 23 0.61 -9.81 2.49
C ILE A 23 0.98 -8.98 3.71
N LEU A 24 0.88 -7.66 3.57
CA LEU A 24 1.02 -6.69 4.66
C LEU A 24 -0.35 -6.11 4.96
N LYS A 25 -0.83 -6.28 6.19
CA LYS A 25 -2.02 -5.58 6.69
C LYS A 25 -1.59 -4.46 7.62
N LEU A 26 -2.15 -3.28 7.40
CA LEU A 26 -1.90 -2.08 8.17
C LEU A 26 -3.23 -1.62 8.79
N ASP A 27 -3.31 -1.73 10.10
CA ASP A 27 -4.45 -1.28 10.88
C ASP A 27 -4.15 0.14 11.42
N PRO A 28 -4.97 1.15 11.10
CA PRO A 28 -4.73 2.51 11.58
C PRO A 28 -4.71 2.58 13.11
N ILE A 29 -3.76 3.33 13.66
CA ILE A 29 -3.67 3.65 15.10
C ILE A 29 -4.18 5.07 15.35
N ALA A 30 -3.76 6.02 14.51
CA ALA A 30 -4.10 7.43 14.63
C ALA A 30 -5.62 7.67 14.42
N LYS A 31 -6.21 8.52 15.27
CA LYS A 31 -7.67 8.78 15.29
C LYS A 31 -8.20 9.26 13.94
N ASP A 32 -7.48 10.14 13.26
CA ASP A 32 -7.96 10.70 12.00
C ASP A 32 -7.87 9.70 10.85
N VAL A 33 -6.86 8.83 10.85
CA VAL A 33 -6.76 7.74 9.86
C VAL A 33 -7.86 6.70 10.08
N LYS A 34 -8.18 6.36 11.33
CA LYS A 34 -9.31 5.48 11.68
C LYS A 34 -10.66 6.00 11.19
N LYS A 35 -10.84 7.32 11.07
CA LYS A 35 -12.09 7.90 10.50
C LYS A 35 -12.19 7.65 9.01
N ALA A 36 -11.06 7.68 8.30
CA ALA A 36 -11.00 7.54 6.85
C ALA A 36 -11.04 6.08 6.37
N MET A 37 -10.43 5.15 7.10
CA MET A 37 -10.37 3.74 6.70
C MET A 37 -10.29 2.81 7.91
N LYS A 38 -10.68 1.56 7.70
CA LYS A 38 -10.61 0.48 8.69
C LYS A 38 -9.30 -0.29 8.58
N GLN A 39 -8.83 -0.59 7.37
CA GLN A 39 -7.62 -1.37 7.13
C GLN A 39 -7.08 -1.12 5.73
N LEU A 40 -5.75 -1.09 5.60
CA LEU A 40 -5.05 -1.11 4.33
C LEU A 40 -4.35 -2.47 4.18
N VAL A 41 -4.55 -3.15 3.05
CA VAL A 41 -3.93 -4.45 2.76
C VAL A 41 -3.13 -4.35 1.46
N LEU A 42 -1.83 -4.65 1.54
CA LEU A 42 -0.94 -4.71 0.39
C LEU A 42 -0.60 -6.16 0.09
N TYR A 43 -0.64 -6.52 -1.19
CA TYR A 43 -0.23 -7.82 -1.70
C TYR A 43 0.97 -7.64 -2.60
N PHE A 44 2.03 -8.38 -2.30
CA PHE A 44 3.25 -8.43 -3.09
C PHE A 44 3.36 -9.78 -3.77
N ASP A 45 3.62 -9.78 -5.07
CA ASP A 45 3.84 -11.00 -5.82
C ASP A 45 5.21 -11.61 -5.45
N LYS A 46 5.27 -12.90 -5.15
CA LYS A 46 6.52 -13.57 -4.73
C LYS A 46 7.54 -13.74 -5.85
N SER A 47 7.14 -13.68 -7.11
CA SER A 47 8.07 -13.83 -8.24
C SER A 47 8.80 -12.53 -8.58
N SER A 48 8.10 -11.40 -8.46
CA SER A 48 8.64 -10.07 -8.80
C SER A 48 8.98 -9.20 -7.59
N TYR A 49 8.49 -9.58 -6.40
CA TYR A 49 8.53 -8.79 -5.17
C TYR A 49 7.85 -7.41 -5.28
N GLN A 50 7.06 -7.18 -6.33
CA GLN A 50 6.34 -5.92 -6.55
C GLN A 50 4.94 -5.97 -5.95
N VAL A 51 4.39 -4.81 -5.62
CA VAL A 51 2.99 -4.67 -5.16
C VAL A 51 2.07 -5.01 -6.33
N SER A 52 1.36 -6.14 -6.25
CA SER A 52 0.37 -6.53 -7.26
C SER A 52 -1.01 -5.92 -6.99
N GLU A 53 -1.33 -5.67 -5.72
CA GLU A 53 -2.66 -5.21 -5.33
C GLU A 53 -2.65 -4.44 -4.01
N VAL A 54 -3.52 -3.44 -3.91
CA VAL A 54 -3.84 -2.74 -2.68
C VAL A 54 -5.35 -2.79 -2.46
N LYS A 55 -5.78 -3.15 -1.25
CA LYS A 55 -7.17 -3.04 -0.80
C LYS A 55 -7.28 -2.05 0.34
N VAL A 56 -8.23 -1.13 0.23
CA VAL A 56 -8.62 -0.21 1.30
C VAL A 56 -10.00 -0.63 1.77
N LEU A 57 -10.11 -1.02 3.05
CA LEU A 57 -11.38 -1.33 3.69
C LEU A 57 -11.88 -0.07 4.39
N ASP A 58 -13.14 0.31 4.14
CA ASP A 58 -13.79 1.41 4.83
C ASP A 58 -14.49 0.95 6.12
N ASN A 59 -15.00 1.91 6.88
CA ASN A 59 -15.69 1.65 8.15
C ASN A 59 -17.10 1.07 7.97
N SER A 60 -17.63 1.03 6.75
CA SER A 60 -18.93 0.45 6.41
C SER A 60 -18.85 -1.03 5.99
N ASN A 61 -17.65 -1.63 6.07
CA ASN A 61 -17.32 -2.97 5.57
C ASN A 61 -17.32 -3.09 4.02
N GLY A 62 -17.32 -1.96 3.31
CA GLY A 62 -16.98 -1.90 1.90
C GLY A 62 -15.46 -1.93 1.68
N PHE A 63 -15.05 -2.09 0.42
CA PHE A 63 -13.64 -1.96 0.05
C PHE A 63 -13.47 -1.38 -1.36
N THR A 64 -12.35 -0.69 -1.54
CA THR A 64 -11.81 -0.33 -2.86
C THR A 64 -10.57 -1.18 -3.14
N ARG A 65 -10.45 -1.69 -4.36
CA ARG A 65 -9.37 -2.57 -4.81
C ARG A 65 -8.62 -1.96 -5.99
N PHE A 66 -7.32 -1.77 -5.81
CA PHE A 66 -6.41 -1.32 -6.85
C PHE A 66 -5.56 -2.49 -7.30
N VAL A 67 -5.57 -2.80 -8.60
CA VAL A 67 -4.77 -3.88 -9.21
C VAL A 67 -3.72 -3.25 -10.12
N PHE A 68 -2.45 -3.52 -9.83
CA PHE A 68 -1.34 -2.97 -10.60
C PHE A 68 -0.95 -3.93 -11.71
N SER A 69 -0.68 -3.38 -12.89
CA SER A 69 -0.20 -4.14 -14.04
C SER A 69 0.81 -3.31 -14.81
N ASN A 70 1.61 -3.97 -15.66
CA ASN A 70 2.66 -3.32 -16.46
C ASN A 70 3.67 -2.52 -15.61
N HIS A 71 4.19 -3.15 -14.55
CA HIS A 71 5.22 -2.54 -13.71
C HIS A 71 6.45 -2.19 -14.56
N LYS A 72 6.85 -0.92 -14.50
CA LYS A 72 8.11 -0.42 -15.05
C LYS A 72 9.03 -0.05 -13.88
N LEU A 73 10.22 -0.63 -13.84
CA LEU A 73 11.16 -0.47 -12.73
C LEU A 73 12.41 0.25 -13.22
N ASN A 74 12.87 1.23 -12.44
CA ASN A 74 14.10 2.00 -12.70
C ASN A 74 14.15 2.70 -14.07
N GLU A 75 12.98 2.98 -14.66
CA GLU A 75 12.89 3.81 -15.87
C GLU A 75 13.22 5.27 -15.53
N ALA A 76 13.83 5.96 -16.49
CA ALA A 76 14.00 7.41 -16.39
C ALA A 76 12.62 8.09 -16.45
N ILE A 77 12.30 8.90 -15.45
CA ILE A 77 11.09 9.73 -15.41
C ILE A 77 11.55 11.18 -15.45
N ALA A 78 11.06 11.94 -16.42
CA ALA A 78 11.41 13.35 -16.55
C ALA A 78 10.78 14.18 -15.42
N ASP A 79 11.54 15.12 -14.85
CA ASP A 79 11.10 15.96 -13.72
C ASP A 79 9.82 16.75 -14.04
N ALA A 80 9.65 17.16 -15.29
CA ALA A 80 8.46 17.89 -15.77
C ALA A 80 7.13 17.12 -15.56
N VAL A 81 7.17 15.79 -15.41
CA VAL A 81 5.96 14.98 -15.09
C VAL A 81 5.41 15.28 -13.69
N PHE A 82 6.25 15.85 -12.82
CA PHE A 82 5.90 16.20 -11.44
C PHE A 82 5.62 17.70 -11.24
N GLU A 83 5.75 18.52 -12.29
CA GLU A 83 5.38 19.94 -12.25
C GLU A 83 3.86 20.07 -12.45
N LEU A 84 3.19 20.80 -11.55
CA LEU A 84 1.73 21.01 -11.53
C LEU A 84 1.32 22.29 -12.28
#